data_AF-A0A1R0MIH0-F1
#
_entry.id   AF-A0A1R0MIH0-F1
#
_cell.length_a   1.000
_cell.length_b   1.000
_cell.length_c   1.000
_cell.angle_alpha   90.00
_cell.angle_beta   90.00
_cell.angle_gamma   90.00
#
_symmetry.space_group_name_H-M   'P 1'
#
loop_
_entity.id
_entity.type
_entity.pdbx_description
1 polymer ?
#
loop_
_entity_poly.entity_id
_entity_poly.type
_entity_poly.pdbx_seq_one_letter_code
_entity_poly.pdbx_strand_id
1 'polypeptide(L)' 'MRRAEAPMTTSDMVVFNYRRPVRARRVLLPGGSGLWLVEMLDRQCRLWVWQDEWDGADAALERARRLSLMLD' A
#
# COMPACT_ATOMS: atom_id res chain seq x y z
N MET A 1 -27.74 -15.23 11.97
CA MET A 1 -26.35 -15.55 12.36
C MET A 1 -25.40 -14.70 11.51
N ARG A 2 -24.77 -13.67 12.06
CA ARG A 2 -23.72 -12.92 11.34
C ARG A 2 -22.41 -13.67 11.54
N ARG A 3 -21.86 -14.28 10.49
CA ARG A 3 -20.45 -14.65 10.47
C ARG A 3 -19.69 -13.33 10.39
N ALA A 4 -19.09 -12.90 11.50
CA ALA A 4 -17.95 -12.00 11.43
C ALA A 4 -16.83 -12.83 10.79
N GLU A 5 -16.54 -12.58 9.51
CA GLU A 5 -15.35 -13.12 8.88
C GLU A 5 -14.14 -12.72 9.73
N ALA A 6 -13.26 -13.69 9.96
CA ALA A 6 -12.07 -13.55 10.79
C ALA A 6 -11.31 -12.27 10.43
N PRO A 7 -10.64 -11.60 11.39
CA PRO A 7 -9.84 -10.43 11.09
C PRO A 7 -8.84 -10.81 9.99
N MET A 8 -9.05 -10.24 8.80
CA MET A 8 -8.12 -10.39 7.68
C MET A 8 -6.73 -10.07 8.23
N THR A 9 -5.85 -11.05 8.11
CA THR A 9 -4.44 -11.04 8.47
C THR A 9 -3.87 -9.63 8.43
N THR A 10 -3.33 -9.16 9.54
CA THR A 10 -2.74 -7.82 9.73
C THR A 10 -1.90 -7.50 8.49
N SER A 11 -2.49 -6.74 7.56
CA SER A 11 -1.85 -6.44 6.29
C SER A 11 -0.69 -5.51 6.61
N ASP A 12 0.55 -5.97 6.39
CA ASP A 12 1.73 -5.14 6.57
C ASP A 12 1.55 -3.86 5.76
N MET A 13 1.53 -2.71 6.43
CA MET A 13 1.34 -1.42 5.80
C MET A 13 2.36 -0.45 6.36
N VAL A 14 3.11 0.17 5.45
CA VAL A 14 4.09 1.21 5.77
C VAL A 14 3.68 2.48 5.06
N VAL A 15 3.60 3.58 5.80
CA VAL A 15 3.24 4.89 5.27
C VAL A 15 4.45 5.81 5.34
N PHE A 16 4.79 6.38 4.19
CA PHE A 16 5.76 7.46 4.05
C PHE A 16 4.99 8.77 3.89
N ASN A 17 5.27 9.73 4.77
CA ASN A 17 4.58 11.02 4.79
C ASN A 17 5.57 12.18 4.79
N TYR A 18 6.46 12.20 3.81
CA TYR A 18 7.38 13.31 3.59
C TYR A 18 6.66 14.46 2.87
N ARG A 19 6.79 14.59 1.55
CA ARG A 19 6.12 15.65 0.78
C ARG A 19 4.68 15.29 0.41
N ARG A 20 4.47 14.04 0.04
CA ARG A 20 3.15 13.48 -0.27
C ARG A 20 2.96 12.17 0.51
N PRO A 21 1.76 11.91 1.05
CA PRO A 21 1.48 10.64 1.69
C PRO A 21 1.47 9.52 0.65
N VAL A 22 2.35 8.54 0.82
CA VAL A 22 2.44 7.33 0.01
C VAL A 22 2.49 6.14 0.95
N ARG A 23 1.80 5.06 0.64
CA ARG A 23 1.82 3.83 1.44
C ARG A 23 2.17 2.64 0.58
N ALA A 24 2.93 1.71 1.15
CA ALA A 24 3.08 0.36 0.65
C ALA A 24 2.22 -0.55 1.53
N ARG A 25 1.30 -1.29 0.92
CA ARG A 25 0.36 -2.16 1.62
C ARG A 25 0.42 -3.56 1.02
N ARG A 26 0.66 -4.55 1.87
CA ARG A 26 0.60 -5.96 1.50
C ARG A 26 -0.85 -6.40 1.39
N VAL A 27 -1.20 -7.03 0.28
CA VAL A 27 -2.48 -7.68 0.03
C VAL A 27 -2.27 -9.16 -0.20
N LEU A 28 -3.14 -9.99 0.37
CA LEU A 28 -3.16 -11.42 0.11
C LEU A 28 -4.07 -11.69 -1.08
N LEU A 29 -3.54 -12.37 -2.09
CA LEU A 29 -4.29 -12.78 -3.26
C LEU A 29 -4.98 -14.14 -3.00
N PRO A 30 -6.11 -14.42 -3.67
CA PRO A 30 -6.71 -15.75 -3.67
C PRO A 30 -5.68 -16.76 -4.17
N GLY A 31 -5.24 -17.67 -3.31
CA GLY A 31 -4.14 -18.61 -3.58
C GLY A 31 -2.93 -18.48 -2.64
N GLY A 32 -2.92 -17.49 -1.74
CA GLY A 32 -1.95 -17.38 -0.65
C GLY A 32 -0.66 -16.62 -1.00
N SER A 33 -0.50 -16.18 -2.25
CA SER A 33 0.57 -15.23 -2.61
C SER A 33 0.24 -13.84 -2.04
N GLY A 34 1.28 -13.11 -1.63
CA GLY A 34 1.17 -11.73 -1.17
C GLY A 34 1.72 -10.78 -2.22
N LEU A 35 1.00 -9.71 -2.51
CA LEU A 35 1.43 -8.63 -3.39
C LEU A 35 1.53 -7.34 -2.60
N TRP A 36 2.52 -6.51 -2.89
CA TRP A 36 2.64 -5.18 -2.30
C TRP A 36 2.12 -4.14 -3.27
N LEU A 37 1.11 -3.40 -2.83
CA LEU A 37 0.55 -2.27 -3.55
C LEU A 37 1.16 -0.97 -3.04
N VAL A 38 1.66 -0.16 -3.95
CA VAL A 38 2.09 1.21 -3.66
C VAL A 38 0.97 2.16 -4.04
N GLU A 39 0.48 2.90 -3.06
CA GLU A 39 -0.66 3.81 -3.22
C GLU A 39 -0.25 5.23 -2.80
N MET A 40 -0.62 6.24 -3.57
CA MET A 40 -0.41 7.66 -3.25
C MET A 40 -1.74 8.29 -2.84
N LEU A 41 -1.73 9.13 -1.80
CA LEU A 41 -2.94 9.87 -1.44
C LEU A 41 -3.13 11.05 -2.40
N ASP A 42 -4.22 10.99 -3.17
CA ASP A 42 -4.69 12.14 -3.91
C ASP A 42 -5.31 13.17 -2.95
N ARG A 43 -4.83 14.40 -3.02
CA ARG A 43 -5.24 15.47 -2.08
C ARG A 43 -6.60 16.06 -2.40
N GLN A 44 -7.04 15.99 -3.67
CA GLN A 44 -8.30 16.60 -4.11
C GLN A 44 -9.48 15.73 -3.69
N CYS A 45 -9.40 14.45 -3.99
CA CYS A 45 -10.42 13.45 -3.73
C CYS A 45 -10.27 12.79 -2.35
N ARG A 46 -9.11 12.95 -1.68
CA ARG A 46 -8.76 12.30 -0.41
C ARG A 46 -8.83 10.77 -0.48
N LEU A 47 -8.42 10.22 -1.63
CA LEU A 47 -8.42 8.78 -1.91
C LEU A 47 -7.01 8.28 -2.16
N TRP A 48 -6.75 7.04 -1.77
CA TRP A 48 -5.51 6.35 -2.10
C TRP A 48 -5.61 5.80 -3.51
N VAL A 49 -4.76 6.31 -4.40
CA VAL A 49 -4.68 5.92 -5.81
C VAL A 49 -3.54 4.94 -5.97
N TRP A 50 -3.82 3.82 -6.62
CA TRP A 50 -2.81 2.82 -6.93
C TRP A 50 -1.80 3.35 -7.95
N GLN A 51 -0.51 3.20 -7.65
CA GLN A 51 0.59 3.67 -8.48
C GLN A 51 1.41 2.53 -9.07
N ASP A 52 1.63 1.46 -8.30
CA ASP A 52 2.62 0.42 -8.61
C ASP A 52 2.33 -0.86 -7.80
N GLU A 53 2.79 -2.01 -8.29
CA GLU A 53 2.65 -3.30 -7.60
C GLU A 53 3.93 -4.14 -7.70
N TRP A 54 4.24 -4.87 -6.63
CA TRP A 54 5.48 -5.63 -6.51
C TRP A 54 5.27 -6.91 -5.70
N ASP A 55 5.90 -8.01 -6.11
CA ASP A 55 5.89 -9.26 -5.33
C ASP A 55 6.71 -9.16 -4.02
N GLY A 56 7.66 -8.22 -3.96
CA GLY A 56 8.60 -8.08 -2.84
C GLY A 56 8.41 -6.78 -2.05
N ALA A 57 8.56 -6.88 -0.72
CA ALA A 57 8.46 -5.74 0.19
C ALA A 57 9.51 -4.66 -0.08
N ASP A 58 10.78 -5.04 -0.28
CA ASP A 58 11.90 -4.10 -0.42
C ASP A 58 11.70 -3.13 -1.60
N ALA A 59 11.36 -3.67 -2.78
CA ALA A 59 11.12 -2.88 -3.98
C ALA A 59 9.89 -1.97 -3.83
N ALA A 60 8.80 -2.48 -3.24
CA ALA A 60 7.60 -1.69 -2.96
C ALA A 60 7.87 -0.54 -1.99
N LEU A 61 8.60 -0.81 -0.90
CA LEU A 61 8.95 0.17 0.12
C LEU A 61 9.87 1.26 -0.44
N GLU A 62 10.90 0.87 -1.20
CA GLU A 62 11.78 1.83 -1.85
C GLU A 62 11.04 2.67 -2.90
N ARG A 63 10.12 2.08 -3.65
CA ARG A 63 9.25 2.81 -4.59
C ARG A 63 8.34 3.79 -3.85
N ALA A 64 7.68 3.35 -2.78
CA ALA A 64 6.81 4.20 -1.95
C ALA A 64 7.58 5.35 -1.31
N ARG A 65 8.79 5.08 -0.80
CA ARG A 65 9.69 6.10 -0.24
C ARG A 65 10.07 7.14 -1.28
N ARG A 66 10.50 6.71 -2.48
CA ARG A 66 10.85 7.63 -3.59
C ARG A 66 9.66 8.48 -4.00
N LEU A 67 8.47 7.90 -4.15
CA LEU A 67 7.25 8.64 -4.49
C LEU A 67 6.84 9.65 -3.39
N SER A 68 7.06 9.32 -2.12
CA SER A 68 6.77 10.26 -1.01
C SER A 68 7.78 11.42 -0.94
N LEU A 69 9.02 11.16 -1.37
CA LEU A 69 10.10 12.15 -1.44
C LEU A 69 10.08 12.99 -2.71
N MET A 70 9.53 12.47 -3.80
CA MET A 70 9.41 13.14 -5.10
C MET A 70 8.78 14.53 -4.90
N LEU A 71 9.68 15.52 -4.97
CA LEU A 71 9.45 16.79 -5.64
C LEU A 71 9.14 16.39 -7.07
N ASP A 72 7.87 16.42 -7.48
CA ASP A 72 7.61 16.57 -8.91
C ASP A 72 8.33 17.83 -9.41
#